data_AF-A0A0R2B069-F1
#
_entry.id   AF-A0A0R2B069-F1
#
_cell.length_a   1.000
_cell.length_b   1.000
_cell.length_c   1.000
_cell.angle_alpha   90.00
_cell.angle_beta   90.00
_cell.angle_gamma   90.00
#
_symmetry.space_group_name_H-M   'P 1'
#
loop_
_entity.id
_entity.type
_entity.pdbx_description
1 polymer ?
#
loop_
_entity_poly.entity_id
_entity_poly.type
_entity_poly.pdbx_seq_one_letter_code
_entity_poly.pdbx_strand_id
1 'polypeptide(L)'
;MKIKTLLMTLTATAGLSVAAISAKPNTVNAATENKTVNYVPGYGIAVWTSPNADHQLTGKYLQHGTSWKVFSYTTVDNTLWANVGGDQWVQAQYLADAASNSTQPEIKYVNYKPGYGIAVLNSPYNGALTGTTLKHGTSWKVFGYVNAGGKQWANVGGNQWVQAQYLSDSAPVAQAPTLTMTATAYDPRVLGNYTFGYDTVAANLSVFPRGTKLAITFANGTTKNYVVRDTGGFAYANPNQLDIAMPNAQALQFGRQNIKVRVIH
;
A
#
# COMPACT_ATOMS: atom_id res chain seq x y z
N MET A 1 -44.95 7.36 -21.85
CA MET A 1 -44.75 5.96 -21.39
C MET A 1 -45.27 5.87 -19.96
N LYS A 2 -46.18 4.93 -19.70
CA LYS A 2 -47.04 4.81 -18.50
C LYS A 2 -46.28 4.17 -17.34
N ILE A 3 -46.56 4.58 -16.09
CA ILE A 3 -46.88 3.64 -14.98
C ILE A 3 -48.00 4.29 -14.12
N LYS A 4 -48.96 3.45 -13.71
CA LYS A 4 -50.34 3.72 -13.30
C LYS A 4 -50.48 4.23 -11.86
N THR A 5 -51.37 5.21 -11.66
CA THR A 5 -51.92 5.62 -10.36
C THR A 5 -53.06 4.70 -9.95
N LEU A 6 -53.02 4.12 -8.75
CA LEU A 6 -54.13 3.37 -8.18
C LEU A 6 -55.03 4.35 -7.38
N LEU A 7 -56.22 4.63 -7.89
CA LEU A 7 -57.29 5.30 -7.13
C LEU A 7 -58.02 4.26 -6.29
N MET A 8 -58.09 4.47 -4.99
CA MET A 8 -59.00 3.75 -4.08
C MET A 8 -60.14 4.69 -3.74
N THR A 9 -61.29 4.53 -4.39
CA THR A 9 -62.53 5.23 -4.04
C THR A 9 -63.17 4.51 -2.86
N LEU A 10 -63.08 5.11 -1.66
CA LEU A 10 -64.01 4.80 -0.57
C LEU A 10 -65.12 5.85 -0.57
N THR A 11 -66.33 5.44 -0.91
CA THR A 11 -67.56 6.13 -0.52
C THR A 11 -67.83 5.82 0.95
N ALA A 12 -67.75 6.83 1.81
CA ALA A 12 -68.18 6.73 3.20
C ALA A 12 -69.19 7.86 3.51
N THR A 13 -70.44 7.46 3.64
CA THR A 13 -71.53 8.19 4.28
C THR A 13 -71.28 8.31 5.79
N ALA A 14 -71.62 9.49 6.34
CA ALA A 14 -71.89 9.81 7.75
C ALA A 14 -70.84 9.45 8.83
N GLY A 15 -70.10 10.47 9.25
CA GLY A 15 -69.95 10.91 10.65
C GLY A 15 -69.41 9.93 11.69
N LEU A 16 -68.11 10.05 12.00
CA LEU A 16 -67.49 9.78 13.31
C LEU A 16 -66.21 10.62 13.41
N SER A 17 -66.17 11.59 14.33
CA SER A 17 -65.00 12.41 14.59
C SER A 17 -63.99 11.64 15.43
N VAL A 18 -62.96 11.08 14.80
CA VAL A 18 -61.77 10.57 15.47
C VAL A 18 -60.74 11.70 15.50
N ALA A 19 -60.33 12.13 16.70
CA ALA A 19 -59.21 13.04 16.86
C ALA A 19 -57.95 12.38 16.27
N ALA A 20 -57.48 12.90 15.13
CA ALA A 20 -56.27 12.42 14.50
C ALA A 20 -55.06 12.79 15.37
N ILE A 21 -54.49 11.79 16.04
CA ILE A 21 -53.10 11.82 16.48
C ILE A 21 -52.24 12.01 15.24
N SER A 22 -51.85 13.25 14.96
CA SER A 22 -50.90 13.59 13.91
C SER A 22 -49.51 13.18 14.39
N ALA A 23 -49.21 11.88 14.30
CA ALA A 23 -47.85 11.40 14.39
C ALA A 23 -47.13 11.86 13.12
N LYS A 24 -46.23 12.85 13.27
CA LYS A 24 -45.31 13.25 12.20
C LYS A 24 -44.57 11.99 11.73
N PRO A 25 -44.73 11.56 10.47
CA PRO A 25 -44.02 10.39 10.00
C PRO A 25 -42.52 10.72 10.00
N ASN A 26 -41.77 10.10 10.91
CA ASN A 26 -40.32 10.08 10.84
C ASN A 26 -39.91 9.20 9.66
N THR A 27 -39.83 9.80 8.48
CA THR A 27 -39.16 9.17 7.35
C THR A 27 -37.66 9.17 7.66
N VAL A 28 -37.15 8.04 8.16
CA VAL A 28 -35.71 7.83 8.21
C VAL A 28 -35.21 7.69 6.78
N ASN A 29 -34.51 8.71 6.28
CA ASN A 29 -33.75 8.58 5.05
C ASN A 29 -32.79 7.40 5.22
N ALA A 30 -32.74 6.51 4.21
CA ALA A 30 -31.78 5.44 4.20
C ALA A 30 -30.35 6.01 4.32
N ALA A 31 -29.48 5.34 5.09
CA ALA A 31 -28.08 5.69 5.17
C ALA A 31 -27.50 5.80 3.75
N THR A 32 -26.97 6.96 3.40
CA THR A 32 -26.45 7.23 2.06
C THR A 32 -25.09 6.54 1.92
N GLU A 33 -24.21 6.65 2.92
CA GLU A 33 -22.83 6.13 2.87
C GLU A 33 -22.27 5.85 4.28
N ASN A 34 -21.27 4.97 4.40
CA ASN A 34 -20.47 4.85 5.63
C ASN A 34 -19.20 5.71 5.51
N LYS A 35 -18.91 6.53 6.51
CA LYS A 35 -17.72 7.39 6.57
C LYS A 35 -16.91 7.12 7.83
N THR A 36 -15.61 7.35 7.79
CA THR A 36 -14.70 7.29 8.93
C THR A 36 -14.32 8.70 9.40
N VAL A 37 -14.21 8.90 10.70
CA VAL A 37 -13.76 10.18 11.29
C VAL A 37 -12.25 10.35 11.09
N ASN A 38 -11.87 11.35 10.31
CA ASN A 38 -10.49 11.79 10.11
C ASN A 38 -10.22 13.07 10.93
N TYR A 39 -9.57 12.90 12.09
CA TYR A 39 -9.26 13.97 13.03
C TYR A 39 -7.93 13.65 13.75
N VAL A 40 -7.59 14.41 14.80
CA VAL A 40 -6.37 14.16 15.57
C VAL A 40 -6.51 12.85 16.39
N PRO A 41 -5.55 11.92 16.33
CA PRO A 41 -5.56 10.70 17.13
C PRO A 41 -5.63 10.99 18.63
N GLY A 42 -6.46 10.23 19.35
CA GLY A 42 -6.75 10.46 20.77
C GLY A 42 -7.82 11.53 21.01
N TYR A 43 -8.30 12.20 19.97
CA TYR A 43 -9.40 13.17 20.02
C TYR A 43 -10.58 12.72 19.15
N GLY A 44 -11.71 13.39 19.34
CA GLY A 44 -12.91 13.20 18.52
C GLY A 44 -13.50 14.52 18.03
N ILE A 45 -14.36 14.43 17.02
CA ILE A 45 -15.09 15.58 16.49
C ILE A 45 -16.40 15.78 17.24
N ALA A 46 -16.75 17.03 17.50
CA ALA A 46 -17.98 17.40 18.18
C ALA A 46 -19.23 17.02 17.37
N VAL A 47 -20.25 16.54 18.08
CA VAL A 47 -21.59 16.27 17.52
C VAL A 47 -22.56 17.37 17.95
N TRP A 48 -23.23 17.96 16.96
CA TRP A 48 -24.09 19.14 17.11
C TRP A 48 -25.56 18.76 16.91
N THR A 49 -26.47 19.48 17.57
CA THR A 49 -27.93 19.22 17.47
C THR A 49 -28.52 19.57 16.11
N SER A 50 -27.95 20.56 15.43
CA SER A 50 -28.38 21.01 14.11
C SER A 50 -27.18 21.53 13.30
N PRO A 51 -27.33 21.71 11.98
CA PRO A 51 -26.32 22.38 11.15
C PRO A 51 -26.48 23.90 11.10
N ASN A 52 -27.54 24.44 11.71
CA ASN A 52 -27.91 25.86 11.67
C ASN A 52 -27.15 26.66 12.74
N ALA A 53 -27.19 28.00 12.66
CA ALA A 53 -26.48 28.89 13.58
C ALA A 53 -26.89 28.73 15.07
N ASP A 54 -28.08 28.20 15.34
CA ASP A 54 -28.61 27.94 16.69
C ASP A 54 -28.19 26.58 17.27
N HIS A 55 -27.27 25.88 16.61
CA HIS A 55 -26.81 24.56 17.04
C HIS A 55 -26.25 24.57 18.46
N GLN A 56 -26.43 23.45 19.16
CA GLN A 56 -25.90 23.21 20.49
C GLN A 56 -25.01 21.97 20.46
N LEU A 57 -23.98 21.97 21.30
CA LEU A 57 -23.15 20.78 21.50
C LEU A 57 -23.98 19.71 22.22
N THR A 58 -24.07 18.51 21.65
CA THR A 58 -24.80 17.40 22.27
C THR A 58 -24.07 16.78 23.48
N GLY A 59 -22.80 17.17 23.70
CA GLY A 59 -21.87 16.55 24.64
C GLY A 59 -21.19 15.29 24.10
N LYS A 60 -21.55 14.82 22.90
CA LYS A 60 -20.94 13.63 22.27
C LYS A 60 -19.81 14.00 21.32
N TYR A 61 -18.84 13.09 21.22
CA TYR A 61 -17.72 13.19 20.31
C TYR A 61 -17.52 11.90 19.54
N LEU A 62 -17.36 11.99 18.22
CA LEU A 62 -17.01 10.85 17.40
C LEU A 62 -15.49 10.73 17.35
N GLN A 63 -14.96 9.67 17.96
CA GLN A 63 -13.51 9.49 18.09
C GLN A 63 -12.84 9.28 16.73
N HIS A 64 -11.60 9.77 16.60
CA HIS A 64 -10.80 9.52 15.41
C HIS A 64 -10.73 8.01 15.05
N GLY A 65 -10.92 7.70 13.76
CA GLY A 65 -10.88 6.35 13.23
C GLY A 65 -12.17 5.55 13.39
N THR A 66 -13.18 6.10 14.09
CA THR A 66 -14.50 5.45 14.16
C THR A 66 -15.30 5.64 12.88
N SER A 67 -16.06 4.62 12.48
CA SER A 67 -16.91 4.66 11.28
C SER A 67 -18.37 4.85 11.65
N TRP A 68 -19.04 5.73 10.91
CA TRP A 68 -20.41 6.16 11.14
C TRP A 68 -21.21 6.16 9.85
N LYS A 69 -22.49 5.80 9.97
CA LYS A 69 -23.46 5.95 8.88
C LYS A 69 -23.79 7.42 8.72
N VAL A 70 -23.72 7.92 7.49
CA VAL A 70 -24.20 9.25 7.11
C VAL A 70 -25.53 9.10 6.39
N PHE A 71 -26.55 9.80 6.87
CA PHE A 71 -27.93 9.71 6.37
C PHE A 71 -28.29 10.82 5.39
N SER A 72 -27.62 11.96 5.49
CA SER A 72 -27.79 13.09 4.57
C SER A 72 -26.66 14.10 4.73
N TYR A 73 -26.53 14.97 3.75
CA TYR A 73 -25.69 16.16 3.84
C TYR A 73 -26.55 17.42 3.69
N THR A 74 -26.11 18.50 4.33
CA THR A 74 -26.66 19.83 4.06
C THR A 74 -25.54 20.87 4.16
N THR A 75 -25.65 21.95 3.41
CA THR A 75 -24.70 23.06 3.48
C THR A 75 -25.38 24.24 4.16
N VAL A 76 -24.78 24.73 5.24
CA VAL A 76 -25.23 25.92 5.97
C VAL A 76 -24.01 26.79 6.22
N ASP A 77 -24.11 28.09 5.92
CA ASP A 77 -23.02 29.06 6.11
C ASP A 77 -21.68 28.60 5.51
N ASN A 78 -21.74 28.10 4.27
CA ASN A 78 -20.58 27.56 3.53
C ASN A 78 -19.88 26.37 4.20
N THR A 79 -20.48 25.77 5.23
CA THR A 79 -20.01 24.57 5.90
C THR A 79 -20.88 23.39 5.49
N LEU A 80 -20.26 22.33 4.98
CA LEU A 80 -20.95 21.08 4.70
C LEU A 80 -21.08 20.26 6.00
N TRP A 81 -22.32 19.93 6.34
CA TRP A 81 -22.68 19.14 7.50
C TRP A 81 -23.19 17.77 7.08
N ALA A 82 -22.86 16.75 7.85
CA ALA A 82 -23.30 15.38 7.67
C ALA A 82 -24.19 14.96 8.84
N ASN A 83 -25.35 14.40 8.54
CA ASN A 83 -26.24 13.82 9.56
C ASN A 83 -25.79 12.39 9.90
N VAL A 84 -25.51 12.13 11.16
CA VAL A 84 -25.09 10.81 11.67
C VAL A 84 -26.19 10.11 12.49
N GLY A 85 -27.41 10.65 12.45
CA GLY A 85 -28.64 10.05 12.98
C GLY A 85 -29.43 10.97 13.89
N GLY A 86 -30.72 11.18 13.61
CA GLY A 86 -31.59 12.09 14.38
C GLY A 86 -31.05 13.53 14.37
N ASP A 87 -31.10 14.21 15.51
CA ASP A 87 -30.55 15.56 15.72
C ASP A 87 -29.05 15.52 16.03
N GLN A 88 -28.27 14.84 15.18
CA GLN A 88 -26.82 14.70 15.34
C GLN A 88 -26.11 14.99 14.03
N TRP A 89 -25.35 16.07 14.04
CA TRP A 89 -24.66 16.63 12.89
C TRP A 89 -23.17 16.80 13.19
N VAL A 90 -22.34 16.50 12.20
CA VAL A 90 -20.89 16.71 12.26
C VAL A 90 -20.44 17.44 11.00
N GLN A 91 -19.33 18.17 11.09
CA GLN A 91 -18.77 18.82 9.90
C GLN A 91 -18.16 17.77 8.97
N ALA A 92 -18.63 17.74 7.73
CA ALA A 92 -18.26 16.73 6.74
C ALA A 92 -16.78 16.80 6.34
N GLN A 93 -16.09 17.94 6.56
CA GLN A 93 -14.66 18.09 6.33
C GLN A 93 -13.78 17.12 7.16
N TYR A 94 -14.32 16.60 8.26
CA TYR A 94 -13.65 15.60 9.10
C TYR A 94 -14.13 14.18 8.82
N LEU A 95 -14.98 14.00 7.80
CA LEU A 95 -15.44 12.70 7.36
C LEU A 95 -14.71 12.28 6.09
N ALA A 96 -14.51 10.98 6.01
CA ALA A 96 -13.68 10.33 5.02
C ALA A 96 -14.38 9.07 4.56
N ASP A 97 -14.19 8.63 3.32
CA ASP A 97 -14.70 7.33 2.89
C ASP A 97 -14.26 6.23 3.86
N ALA A 98 -15.22 5.38 4.25
CA ALA A 98 -14.86 4.22 5.03
C ALA A 98 -13.98 3.30 4.18
N ALA A 99 -13.00 2.63 4.82
CA ALA A 99 -12.36 1.49 4.19
C ALA A 99 -13.46 0.52 3.73
N SER A 100 -13.44 0.15 2.45
CA SER A 100 -14.24 -0.99 2.01
C SER A 100 -13.62 -2.23 2.63
N ASN A 101 -14.14 -2.64 3.79
CA ASN A 101 -13.67 -3.84 4.45
C ASN A 101 -14.08 -5.03 3.59
N SER A 102 -13.09 -5.76 3.06
CA SER A 102 -13.33 -7.07 2.47
C SER A 102 -13.87 -7.99 3.56
N THR A 103 -14.87 -8.80 3.23
CA THR A 103 -15.41 -9.83 4.14
C THR A 103 -14.36 -10.89 4.50
N GLN A 104 -13.23 -10.92 3.80
CA GLN A 104 -12.04 -11.69 4.15
C GLN A 104 -10.76 -10.84 4.02
N PRO A 105 -9.94 -10.73 5.08
CA PRO A 105 -8.67 -10.03 4.98
C PRO A 105 -7.72 -10.76 4.00
N GLU A 106 -7.10 -10.01 3.11
CA GLU A 106 -6.11 -10.51 2.15
C GLU A 106 -4.72 -10.54 2.80
N ILE A 107 -3.85 -11.48 2.39
CA ILE A 107 -2.43 -11.40 2.73
C ILE A 107 -1.70 -10.72 1.58
N LYS A 108 -1.04 -9.60 1.86
CA LYS A 108 -0.16 -8.90 0.92
C LYS A 108 1.26 -8.84 1.43
N TYR A 109 2.21 -8.71 0.53
CA TYR A 109 3.63 -8.54 0.83
C TYR A 109 4.08 -7.10 0.58
N VAL A 110 4.97 -6.60 1.43
CA VAL A 110 5.56 -5.27 1.27
C VAL A 110 6.64 -5.33 0.19
N ASN A 111 6.34 -4.80 -0.99
CA ASN A 111 7.27 -4.63 -2.09
C ASN A 111 7.85 -3.21 -2.11
N TYR A 112 8.90 -2.99 -1.32
CA TYR A 112 9.66 -1.73 -1.26
C TYR A 112 11.16 -1.93 -1.55
N LYS A 113 12.04 -1.06 -1.04
CA LYS A 113 13.50 -1.22 -1.14
C LYS A 113 14.04 -2.15 -0.04
N PRO A 114 14.90 -3.14 -0.36
CA PRO A 114 15.57 -3.96 0.64
C PRO A 114 16.33 -3.12 1.67
N GLY A 115 16.24 -3.51 2.95
CA GLY A 115 16.80 -2.74 4.07
C GLY A 115 15.91 -1.60 4.58
N TYR A 116 14.82 -1.27 3.88
CA TYR A 116 13.87 -0.22 4.27
C TYR A 116 12.46 -0.79 4.53
N GLY A 117 11.56 0.07 4.99
CA GLY A 117 10.14 -0.24 5.15
C GLY A 117 9.26 0.92 4.71
N ILE A 118 7.97 0.65 4.58
CA ILE A 118 6.95 1.66 4.28
C ILE A 118 6.35 2.21 5.57
N ALA A 119 6.09 3.51 5.59
CA ALA A 119 5.53 4.17 6.75
C ALA A 119 4.05 3.78 6.98
N VAL A 120 3.69 3.56 8.24
CA VAL A 120 2.31 3.35 8.67
C VAL A 120 1.75 4.66 9.21
N LEU A 121 0.63 5.10 8.64
CA LEU A 121 -0.10 6.29 9.08
C LEU A 121 -1.35 5.87 9.86
N ASN A 122 -1.80 6.74 10.76
CA ASN A 122 -3.04 6.51 11.48
C ASN A 122 -4.32 6.84 10.69
N SER A 123 -4.17 7.49 9.54
CA SER A 123 -5.26 7.84 8.63
C SER A 123 -4.76 7.97 7.20
N PRO A 124 -5.56 7.60 6.20
CA PRO A 124 -5.19 7.70 4.79
C PRO A 124 -5.39 9.12 4.20
N TYR A 125 -5.95 10.07 4.97
CA TYR A 125 -6.27 11.42 4.49
C TYR A 125 -5.20 12.44 4.91
N ASN A 126 -5.18 12.80 6.19
CA ASN A 126 -4.18 13.69 6.81
C ASN A 126 -3.56 13.00 8.05
N GLY A 127 -3.24 11.71 7.91
CA GLY A 127 -2.70 10.93 9.01
C GLY A 127 -1.30 11.34 9.42
N ALA A 128 -1.04 11.31 10.72
CA ALA A 128 0.32 11.40 11.22
C ALA A 128 1.02 10.03 11.11
N LEU A 129 2.35 10.07 11.02
CA LEU A 129 3.17 8.88 11.15
C LEU A 129 2.94 8.24 12.52
N THR A 130 2.72 6.93 12.54
CA THR A 130 2.61 6.17 13.80
C THR A 130 3.96 5.90 14.45
N GLY A 131 5.07 6.16 13.74
CA GLY A 131 6.42 5.72 14.11
C GLY A 131 6.73 4.28 13.69
N THR A 132 5.73 3.52 13.25
CA THR A 132 5.87 2.14 12.79
C THR A 132 6.17 2.10 11.29
N THR A 133 7.01 1.14 10.88
CA THR A 133 7.26 0.83 9.47
C THR A 133 7.04 -0.66 9.19
N LEU A 134 6.50 -0.97 8.02
CA LEU A 134 6.41 -2.35 7.53
C LEU A 134 7.62 -2.64 6.64
N LYS A 135 8.50 -3.54 7.08
CA LYS A 135 9.75 -3.85 6.38
C LYS A 135 9.49 -4.52 5.03
N HIS A 136 10.31 -4.21 4.03
CA HIS A 136 10.32 -4.93 2.75
C HIS A 136 10.37 -6.45 2.97
N GLY A 137 9.58 -7.20 2.19
CA GLY A 137 9.51 -8.66 2.26
C GLY A 137 8.62 -9.23 3.35
N THR A 138 8.11 -8.41 4.29
CA THR A 138 7.14 -8.86 5.29
C THR A 138 5.74 -8.97 4.69
N SER A 139 4.92 -9.87 5.24
CA SER A 139 3.51 -10.02 4.85
C SER A 139 2.56 -9.50 5.93
N TRP A 140 1.44 -8.93 5.49
CA TRP A 140 0.46 -8.28 6.35
C TRP A 140 -0.96 -8.60 5.89
N LYS A 141 -1.87 -8.72 6.86
CA LYS A 141 -3.31 -8.77 6.60
C LYS A 141 -3.78 -7.39 6.17
N VAL A 142 -4.46 -7.33 5.03
CA VAL A 142 -5.14 -6.14 4.53
C VAL A 142 -6.63 -6.34 4.68
N PHE A 143 -7.27 -5.45 5.43
CA PHE A 143 -8.69 -5.53 5.75
C PHE A 143 -9.56 -4.80 4.73
N GLY A 144 -8.99 -3.87 3.98
CA GLY A 144 -9.73 -3.09 2.99
C GLY A 144 -8.89 -1.98 2.38
N TYR A 145 -9.49 -1.26 1.44
CA TYR A 145 -8.86 -0.16 0.73
C TYR A 145 -9.71 1.10 0.76
N VAL A 146 -9.04 2.25 0.62
CA VAL A 146 -9.70 3.55 0.41
C VAL A 146 -8.86 4.43 -0.51
N ASN A 147 -9.52 5.30 -1.29
CA ASN A 147 -8.85 6.30 -2.10
C ASN A 147 -8.87 7.64 -1.38
N ALA A 148 -7.72 8.25 -1.16
CA ALA A 148 -7.56 9.52 -0.45
C ALA A 148 -6.33 10.29 -0.96
N GLY A 149 -6.51 11.58 -1.25
CA GLY A 149 -5.41 12.44 -1.74
C GLY A 149 -4.77 11.94 -3.05
N GLY A 150 -5.57 11.34 -3.94
CA GLY A 150 -5.09 10.76 -5.21
C GLY A 150 -4.29 9.46 -5.06
N LYS A 151 -4.26 8.85 -3.87
CA LYS A 151 -3.56 7.59 -3.58
C LYS A 151 -4.55 6.55 -3.04
N GLN A 152 -4.28 5.29 -3.33
CA GLN A 152 -4.98 4.18 -2.69
C GLN A 152 -4.21 3.75 -1.42
N TRP A 153 -4.95 3.62 -0.34
CA TRP A 153 -4.44 3.22 0.97
C TRP A 153 -5.07 1.90 1.39
N ALA A 154 -4.24 1.02 1.95
CA ALA A 154 -4.65 -0.27 2.49
C ALA A 154 -4.71 -0.19 4.02
N ASN A 155 -5.80 -0.69 4.60
CA ASN A 155 -5.93 -0.84 6.05
C ASN A 155 -5.25 -2.14 6.49
N VAL A 156 -4.25 -2.05 7.37
CA VAL A 156 -3.49 -3.21 7.89
C VAL A 156 -3.88 -3.60 9.32
N GLY A 157 -4.99 -3.04 9.82
CA GLY A 157 -5.57 -3.33 11.13
C GLY A 157 -5.77 -2.07 11.97
N GLY A 158 -7.00 -1.85 12.48
CA GLY A 158 -7.34 -0.68 13.27
C GLY A 158 -7.09 0.63 12.51
N ASN A 159 -6.52 1.63 13.18
CA ASN A 159 -6.13 2.91 12.58
C ASN A 159 -4.71 2.82 12.00
N GLN A 160 -4.46 1.87 11.09
CA GLN A 160 -3.15 1.70 10.46
C GLN A 160 -3.29 1.57 8.95
N TRP A 161 -2.63 2.48 8.25
CA TRP A 161 -2.79 2.68 6.82
C TRP A 161 -1.44 2.78 6.13
N VAL A 162 -1.30 2.05 5.03
CA VAL A 162 -0.11 2.09 4.17
C VAL A 162 -0.53 2.34 2.72
N GLN A 163 0.36 2.89 1.90
CA GLN A 163 0.05 3.09 0.49
C GLN A 163 0.04 1.75 -0.25
N ALA A 164 -1.08 1.44 -0.91
CA ALA A 164 -1.31 0.16 -1.56
C ALA A 164 -0.34 -0.11 -2.72
N GLN A 165 0.24 0.94 -3.32
CA GLN A 165 1.26 0.82 -4.38
C GLN A 165 2.53 0.05 -3.96
N TYR A 166 2.75 -0.11 -2.66
CA TYR A 166 3.89 -0.88 -2.11
C TYR A 166 3.50 -2.27 -1.65
N LEU A 167 2.30 -2.74 -1.99
CA LEU A 167 1.80 -4.07 -1.65
C LEU A 167 1.71 -4.94 -2.91
N SER A 168 2.01 -6.23 -2.76
CA SER A 168 1.93 -7.24 -3.83
C SER A 168 1.28 -8.53 -3.35
N ASP A 169 0.73 -9.31 -4.29
CA ASP A 169 0.13 -10.62 -4.01
C ASP A 169 1.17 -11.72 -3.72
N SER A 170 2.37 -11.55 -4.26
CA SER A 170 3.49 -12.47 -4.05
C SER A 170 4.59 -11.80 -3.24
N ALA A 171 5.35 -12.62 -2.50
CA ALA A 171 6.54 -12.16 -1.81
C ALA A 171 7.49 -11.51 -2.84
N PRO A 172 8.02 -10.30 -2.57
CA PRO A 172 9.09 -9.80 -3.40
C PRO A 172 10.26 -10.78 -3.29
N VAL A 173 10.90 -11.08 -4.42
CA VAL A 173 12.08 -11.94 -4.42
C VAL A 173 13.09 -11.29 -3.50
N ALA A 174 13.39 -11.93 -2.36
CA ALA A 174 14.40 -11.44 -1.44
C ALA A 174 15.67 -11.20 -2.26
N GLN A 175 16.18 -9.97 -2.29
CA GLN A 175 17.46 -9.72 -2.94
C GLN A 175 18.45 -10.69 -2.32
N ALA A 176 19.08 -11.52 -3.16
CA ALA A 176 20.07 -12.46 -2.69
C ALA A 176 21.13 -11.69 -1.87
N PRO A 177 21.68 -12.31 -0.81
CA PRO A 177 22.70 -11.66 -0.01
C PRO A 177 23.84 -11.17 -0.91
N THR A 178 24.33 -9.97 -0.64
CA THR A 178 25.51 -9.46 -1.35
C THR A 178 26.76 -10.04 -0.69
N LEU A 179 27.52 -10.80 -1.47
CA LEU A 179 28.75 -11.44 -1.05
C LEU A 179 29.94 -10.54 -1.40
N THR A 180 30.92 -10.44 -0.49
CA THR A 180 32.21 -9.81 -0.81
C THR A 180 33.16 -10.90 -1.33
N MET A 181 33.66 -10.71 -2.54
CA MET A 181 34.49 -11.69 -3.24
C MET A 181 35.74 -11.02 -3.80
N THR A 182 36.74 -11.82 -4.17
CA THR A 182 37.92 -11.34 -4.89
C THR A 182 37.79 -11.68 -6.37
N ALA A 183 38.00 -10.71 -7.25
CA ALA A 183 37.96 -10.92 -8.70
C ALA A 183 39.30 -10.66 -9.38
N THR A 184 39.54 -11.43 -10.43
CA THR A 184 40.48 -11.13 -11.53
C THR A 184 39.68 -10.95 -12.83
N ALA A 185 40.37 -10.60 -13.91
CA ALA A 185 39.77 -10.55 -15.23
C ALA A 185 40.67 -11.22 -16.27
N TYR A 186 40.06 -11.73 -17.32
CA TYR A 186 40.73 -12.36 -18.45
C TYR A 186 40.02 -12.01 -19.76
N ASP A 187 40.75 -12.09 -20.87
CA ASP A 187 40.16 -12.00 -22.20
C ASP A 187 39.92 -13.42 -22.78
N PRO A 188 38.66 -13.88 -22.88
CA PRO A 188 38.36 -15.20 -23.45
C PRO A 188 38.82 -15.32 -24.91
N ARG A 189 38.93 -14.22 -25.66
CA ARG A 189 39.33 -14.21 -27.07
C ARG A 189 40.83 -14.46 -27.24
N VAL A 190 41.66 -14.00 -26.30
CA VAL A 190 43.10 -14.26 -26.31
C VAL A 190 43.40 -15.75 -26.11
N LEU A 191 42.50 -16.46 -25.43
CA LEU A 191 42.57 -17.91 -25.23
C LEU A 191 41.91 -18.72 -26.36
N GLY A 192 41.51 -18.06 -27.46
CA GLY A 192 40.85 -18.69 -28.61
C GLY A 192 39.38 -19.09 -28.36
N ASN A 193 38.78 -18.67 -27.24
CA ASN A 193 37.40 -19.00 -26.89
C ASN A 193 36.45 -17.86 -27.30
N TYR A 194 35.82 -18.03 -28.46
CA TYR A 194 34.87 -17.07 -29.02
C TYR A 194 33.41 -17.33 -28.63
N THR A 195 33.15 -18.43 -27.91
CA THR A 195 31.79 -18.84 -27.55
C THR A 195 31.24 -17.99 -26.40
N PHE A 196 32.09 -17.32 -25.62
CA PHE A 196 31.68 -16.51 -24.48
C PHE A 196 31.84 -15.01 -24.76
N GLY A 197 30.76 -14.26 -24.53
CA GLY A 197 30.77 -12.80 -24.55
C GLY A 197 31.44 -12.19 -23.32
N TYR A 198 31.65 -10.87 -23.33
CA TYR A 198 32.16 -10.11 -22.17
C TYR A 198 31.09 -9.83 -21.09
N ASP A 199 29.98 -10.55 -21.15
CA ASP A 199 28.89 -10.64 -20.18
C ASP A 199 28.95 -11.97 -19.39
N THR A 200 30.09 -12.65 -19.44
CA THR A 200 30.30 -13.95 -18.79
C THR A 200 31.32 -13.87 -17.66
N VAL A 201 31.21 -14.80 -16.71
CA VAL A 201 32.10 -14.87 -15.55
C VAL A 201 32.34 -16.34 -15.18
N ALA A 202 33.57 -16.61 -14.77
CA ALA A 202 33.98 -17.89 -14.22
C ALA A 202 33.82 -17.87 -12.70
N ALA A 203 33.19 -18.90 -12.13
CA ALA A 203 32.87 -18.98 -10.71
C ALA A 203 32.93 -20.41 -10.19
N ASN A 204 33.09 -20.60 -8.88
CA ASN A 204 32.91 -21.91 -8.27
C ASN A 204 31.47 -22.41 -8.47
N LEU A 205 31.28 -23.48 -9.26
CA LEU A 205 29.96 -23.94 -9.67
C LEU A 205 29.12 -24.58 -8.56
N SER A 206 29.74 -24.99 -7.45
CA SER A 206 29.01 -25.44 -6.26
C SER A 206 28.37 -24.27 -5.51
N VAL A 207 28.90 -23.05 -5.68
CA VAL A 207 28.34 -21.82 -5.10
C VAL A 207 27.41 -21.12 -6.08
N PHE A 208 27.85 -20.98 -7.34
CA PHE A 208 27.09 -20.36 -8.40
C PHE A 208 26.97 -21.32 -9.58
N PRO A 209 25.89 -22.12 -9.67
CA PRO A 209 25.70 -23.03 -10.78
C PRO A 209 25.74 -22.32 -12.13
N ARG A 210 26.12 -23.03 -13.20
CA ARG A 210 26.10 -22.49 -14.57
C ARG A 210 24.72 -21.91 -14.91
N GLY A 211 24.70 -20.76 -15.56
CA GLY A 211 23.50 -20.00 -15.89
C GLY A 211 23.06 -19.01 -14.80
N THR A 212 23.65 -19.07 -13.60
CA THR A 212 23.41 -18.07 -12.54
C THR A 212 23.74 -16.68 -13.06
N LYS A 213 22.80 -15.75 -12.92
CA LYS A 213 23.02 -14.34 -13.25
C LYS A 213 23.50 -13.60 -12.00
N LEU A 214 24.59 -12.86 -12.14
CA LEU A 214 25.24 -12.11 -11.07
C LEU A 214 25.24 -10.63 -11.41
N ALA A 215 24.80 -9.79 -10.47
CA ALA A 215 25.15 -8.37 -10.46
C ALA A 215 26.47 -8.21 -9.70
N ILE A 216 27.51 -7.73 -10.39
CA ILE A 216 28.84 -7.50 -9.82
C ILE A 216 29.07 -6.00 -9.72
N THR A 217 29.29 -5.50 -8.50
CA THR A 217 29.71 -4.13 -8.22
C THR A 217 31.22 -4.09 -8.01
N PHE A 218 31.92 -3.34 -8.87
CA PHE A 218 33.36 -3.17 -8.86
C PHE A 218 33.84 -2.14 -7.82
N ALA A 219 35.15 -2.07 -7.58
CA ALA A 219 35.73 -1.16 -6.59
C ALA A 219 35.45 0.33 -6.88
N ASN A 220 35.27 0.69 -8.15
CA ASN A 220 34.89 2.04 -8.59
C ASN A 220 33.38 2.34 -8.43
N GLY A 221 32.59 1.42 -7.89
CA GLY A 221 31.15 1.57 -7.67
C GLY A 221 30.27 1.23 -8.88
N THR A 222 30.84 0.97 -10.06
CA THR A 222 30.03 0.57 -11.22
C THR A 222 29.52 -0.85 -11.03
N THR A 223 28.29 -1.12 -11.49
CA THR A 223 27.67 -2.45 -11.41
C THR A 223 27.36 -2.95 -12.80
N LYS A 224 27.69 -4.21 -13.08
CA LYS A 224 27.38 -4.88 -14.34
C LYS A 224 26.86 -6.29 -14.09
N ASN A 225 25.98 -6.74 -14.99
CA ASN A 225 25.41 -8.08 -14.94
C ASN A 225 26.24 -9.07 -15.75
N TYR A 226 26.42 -10.25 -15.19
CA TYR A 226 27.19 -11.35 -15.77
C TYR A 226 26.43 -12.67 -15.65
N VAL A 227 26.72 -13.62 -16.53
CA VAL A 227 26.21 -14.99 -16.47
C VAL A 227 27.35 -15.95 -16.19
N VAL A 228 27.19 -16.79 -15.17
CA VAL A 228 28.16 -17.85 -14.87
C VAL A 228 28.15 -18.88 -15.98
N ARG A 229 29.27 -19.10 -16.66
CA ARG A 229 29.37 -20.01 -17.82
C ARG A 229 30.38 -21.13 -17.59
N ASP A 230 31.39 -20.86 -16.80
CA ASP A 230 32.49 -21.75 -16.51
C ASP A 230 33.02 -21.52 -15.09
N THR A 231 34.10 -22.21 -14.76
CA THR A 231 34.77 -22.09 -13.46
C THR A 231 36.11 -21.39 -13.56
N GLY A 232 36.86 -21.60 -14.65
CA GLY A 232 38.27 -21.20 -14.75
C GLY A 232 39.16 -21.91 -13.71
N GLY A 233 40.48 -21.86 -13.91
CA GLY A 233 41.43 -22.43 -12.94
C GLY A 233 41.47 -21.63 -11.63
N PHE A 234 41.30 -20.30 -11.72
CA PHE A 234 41.33 -19.39 -10.59
C PHE A 234 40.09 -19.50 -9.68
N ALA A 235 38.88 -19.58 -10.25
CA ALA A 235 37.66 -19.62 -9.44
C ALA A 235 37.28 -21.04 -8.96
N TYR A 236 37.87 -22.10 -9.52
CA TYR A 236 37.60 -23.48 -9.07
C TYR A 236 38.04 -23.73 -7.63
N ALA A 237 39.25 -23.28 -7.29
CA ALA A 237 39.87 -23.60 -6.00
C ALA A 237 39.30 -22.78 -4.82
N ASN A 238 38.54 -21.71 -5.06
CA ASN A 238 38.06 -20.83 -4.01
C ASN A 238 36.61 -20.37 -4.24
N PRO A 239 35.66 -20.71 -3.34
CA PRO A 239 34.25 -20.34 -3.47
C PRO A 239 33.99 -18.83 -3.42
N ASN A 240 34.95 -18.03 -2.94
CA ASN A 240 34.84 -16.57 -2.81
C ASN A 240 35.61 -15.81 -3.90
N GLN A 241 35.91 -16.46 -5.03
CA GLN A 241 36.62 -15.86 -6.16
C GLN A 241 35.80 -15.91 -7.46
N LEU A 242 36.00 -14.90 -8.30
CA LEU A 242 35.46 -14.83 -9.67
C LEU A 242 36.57 -14.47 -10.66
N ASP A 243 36.43 -14.94 -11.90
CA ASP A 243 37.28 -14.50 -13.02
C ASP A 243 36.39 -13.92 -14.12
N ILE A 244 36.53 -12.62 -14.38
CA ILE A 244 35.55 -11.86 -15.16
C ILE A 244 36.03 -11.71 -16.61
N ALA A 245 35.16 -12.06 -17.57
CA ALA A 245 35.48 -11.88 -18.98
C ALA A 245 35.46 -10.39 -19.36
N MET A 246 36.58 -9.88 -19.88
CA MET A 246 36.76 -8.50 -20.34
C MET A 246 37.70 -8.42 -21.55
N PRO A 247 37.59 -7.39 -22.42
CA PRO A 247 38.58 -7.15 -23.47
C PRO A 247 40.00 -7.02 -22.92
N ASN A 248 41.01 -7.49 -23.68
CA ASN A 248 42.41 -7.55 -23.26
C ASN A 248 42.93 -6.25 -22.60
N ALA A 249 42.64 -5.09 -23.21
CA ALA A 249 43.06 -3.80 -22.66
C ALA A 249 42.49 -3.52 -21.27
N GLN A 250 41.26 -3.97 -20.99
CA GLN A 250 40.62 -3.82 -19.68
C GLN A 250 41.11 -4.87 -18.70
N ALA A 251 41.26 -6.13 -19.13
CA ALA A 251 41.75 -7.22 -18.29
C ALA A 251 43.15 -6.93 -17.72
N LEU A 252 44.06 -6.40 -18.55
CA LEU A 252 45.42 -6.02 -18.14
C LEU A 252 45.42 -4.90 -17.09
N GLN A 253 44.42 -4.02 -17.08
CA GLN A 253 44.29 -2.93 -16.11
C GLN A 253 43.49 -3.32 -14.87
N PHE A 254 42.71 -4.40 -14.94
CA PHE A 254 41.75 -4.78 -13.90
C PHE A 254 42.42 -5.19 -12.58
N GLY A 255 43.58 -5.86 -12.68
CA GLY A 255 44.30 -6.39 -11.53
C GLY A 255 43.47 -7.36 -10.69
N ARG A 256 43.85 -7.57 -9.43
CA ARG A 256 43.04 -8.31 -8.45
C ARG A 256 42.35 -7.30 -7.53
N GLN A 257 41.04 -7.40 -7.39
CA GLN A 257 40.27 -6.46 -6.56
C GLN A 257 39.11 -7.12 -5.81
N ASN A 258 38.70 -6.47 -4.72
CA ASN A 258 37.51 -6.85 -3.99
C ASN A 258 36.26 -6.31 -4.69
N ILE A 259 35.24 -7.16 -4.83
CA ILE A 259 33.98 -6.87 -5.49
C ILE A 259 32.81 -7.28 -4.60
N LYS A 260 31.63 -6.72 -4.88
CA LYS A 260 30.37 -7.13 -4.27
C LYS A 260 29.52 -7.87 -5.31
N VAL A 261 28.99 -9.03 -4.94
CA VAL A 261 28.29 -9.95 -5.86
C VAL A 261 26.92 -10.26 -5.31
N ARG A 262 25.89 -10.15 -6.15
CA ARG A 262 24.52 -10.53 -5.81
C ARG A 262 23.92 -11.40 -6.91
N VAL A 263 23.27 -12.50 -6.52
CA VAL A 263 22.46 -13.30 -7.46
C VAL A 263 21.19 -12.54 -7.86
N ILE A 264 20.91 -12.48 -9.15
CA ILE A 264 19.70 -11.86 -9.72
C ILE A 264 18.87 -12.93 -10.44
N HIS A 265 17.56 -12.81 -10.34
CA HIS A 265 16.57 -13.74 -10.90
C HIS A 265 15.90 -13.09 -12.11
#